data_AF-A0A227J5R9-F1
#
_entry.id   AF-A0A227J5R9-F1
#
_cell.length_a   1.000
_cell.length_b   1.000
_cell.length_c   1.000
_cell.angle_alpha   90.00
_cell.angle_beta   90.00
_cell.angle_gamma   90.00
#
_symmetry.space_group_name_H-M   'P 1'
#
loop_
_entity.id
_entity.type
_entity.pdbx_description
1 polymer ?
#
loop_
_entity_poly.entity_id
_entity_poly.type
_entity_poly.pdbx_seq_one_letter_code
_entity_poly.pdbx_strand_id
1 'polypeptide(L)'
;GRPEWCISRQRTWGVPIALFVHKETAELHPNTLELIEKVAKLVEEKGIQAWWDVDAAELLGDEAEQYEKVLDTLDVWFDSGVTHFSVVDAREEYNGNSADLYLEGSDQHRGWFQSSLISSI
;
A
#
# COMPACT_ATOMS: atom_id res chain seq x y z
N GLY A 1 -9.61 17.85 -16.32
CA GLY A 1 -9.55 17.20 -15.00
C GLY A 1 -8.65 15.98 -15.10
N ARG A 2 -7.95 15.62 -14.01
CA ARG A 2 -7.17 14.39 -13.94
C ARG A 2 -8.14 13.20 -13.82
N PRO A 3 -7.94 12.09 -14.55
CA PRO A 3 -8.73 10.87 -14.35
C PRO A 3 -8.41 10.23 -12.99
N GLU A 4 -9.27 9.30 -12.55
CA GLU A 4 -9.01 8.48 -11.37
C GLU A 4 -7.68 7.72 -11.51
N TRP A 5 -6.98 7.56 -10.39
CA TRP A 5 -5.72 6.82 -10.34
C TRP A 5 -5.99 5.36 -10.03
N CYS A 6 -5.88 4.51 -11.05
CA CYS A 6 -5.83 3.07 -10.82
C CYS A 6 -4.48 2.71 -10.16
N ILE A 7 -4.52 2.42 -8.86
CA ILE A 7 -3.33 2.04 -8.06
C ILE A 7 -3.06 0.53 -8.06
N SER A 8 -4.01 -0.30 -8.51
CA SER A 8 -3.87 -1.77 -8.51
C SER A 8 -3.05 -2.27 -9.70
N ARG A 9 -2.19 -3.26 -9.46
CA ARG A 9 -1.38 -3.93 -10.49
C ARG A 9 -1.40 -5.44 -10.29
N GLN A 10 -1.73 -6.22 -11.32
CA GLN A 10 -1.62 -7.68 -11.29
C GLN A 10 -0.16 -8.11 -11.49
N ARG A 11 0.67 -7.94 -10.46
CA ARG A 11 2.09 -8.26 -10.44
C ARG A 11 2.45 -8.97 -9.14
N THR A 12 3.57 -9.69 -9.15
CA THR A 12 4.09 -10.40 -7.96
C THR A 12 5.19 -9.65 -7.23
N TRP A 13 5.68 -8.53 -7.78
CA TRP A 13 6.76 -7.73 -7.20
C TRP A 13 6.26 -6.29 -6.97
N GLY A 14 6.02 -5.95 -5.70
CA GLY A 14 5.53 -4.65 -5.25
C GLY A 14 4.94 -4.74 -3.85
N VAL A 15 4.54 -3.60 -3.28
CA VAL A 15 3.84 -3.56 -1.99
C VAL A 15 2.45 -4.19 -2.15
N PRO A 16 2.05 -5.17 -1.32
CA PRO A 16 0.77 -5.85 -1.46
C PRO A 16 -0.41 -4.93 -1.10
N ILE A 17 -1.52 -5.07 -1.83
CA ILE A 17 -2.82 -4.51 -1.42
C ILE A 17 -3.49 -5.55 -0.50
N ALA A 18 -3.22 -5.43 0.80
CA ALA A 18 -3.61 -6.39 1.84
C ALA A 18 -5.12 -6.37 2.16
N LEU A 19 -5.93 -6.75 1.19
CA LEU A 19 -7.39 -6.77 1.29
C LEU A 19 -7.94 -8.20 1.17
N PHE A 20 -9.07 -8.42 1.83
CA PHE A 20 -9.90 -9.62 1.67
C PHE A 20 -11.27 -9.20 1.12
N VAL A 21 -11.72 -9.87 0.07
CA VAL A 21 -12.97 -9.58 -0.64
C VAL A 21 -13.90 -10.77 -0.52
N HIS A 22 -15.14 -10.56 -0.11
CA HIS A 22 -16.11 -11.63 0.05
C HIS A 22 -16.49 -12.22 -1.32
N LYS A 23 -16.47 -13.54 -1.45
CA LYS A 23 -16.63 -14.27 -2.72
C LYS A 23 -17.95 -14.01 -3.41
N GLU A 24 -19.04 -13.85 -2.65
CA GLU A 24 -20.38 -13.70 -3.22
C GLU A 24 -20.80 -12.25 -3.43
N THR A 25 -20.36 -11.34 -2.56
CA THR A 25 -20.84 -9.95 -2.54
C THR A 25 -19.84 -8.98 -3.15
N ALA A 26 -18.59 -9.40 -3.34
CA ALA A 26 -17.47 -8.54 -3.74
C ALA A 26 -17.20 -7.36 -2.77
N GLU A 27 -17.75 -7.42 -1.55
CA GLU A 27 -17.51 -6.41 -0.51
C GLU A 27 -16.21 -6.69 0.25
N LEU A 28 -15.61 -5.64 0.79
CA LEU A 28 -14.44 -5.77 1.66
C LEU A 28 -14.82 -6.39 3.00
N HIS A 29 -13.89 -7.13 3.61
CA HIS A 29 -14.06 -7.66 4.95
C HIS A 29 -14.39 -6.52 5.96
N PRO A 30 -15.38 -6.66 6.86
CA PRO A 30 -15.77 -5.60 7.80
C PRO A 30 -14.59 -5.05 8.64
N ASN A 31 -13.66 -5.93 9.02
CA ASN A 31 -12.46 -5.60 9.79
C ASN A 31 -11.23 -5.21 8.93
N THR A 32 -11.44 -4.67 7.72
CA THR A 32 -10.36 -4.37 6.75
C THR A 32 -9.18 -3.61 7.36
N LEU A 33 -9.43 -2.56 8.15
CA LEU A 33 -8.36 -1.73 8.74
C LEU A 33 -7.49 -2.54 9.72
N GLU A 34 -8.10 -3.40 10.55
CA GLU A 34 -7.36 -4.26 11.48
C GLU A 34 -6.52 -5.31 10.74
N LEU A 35 -7.07 -5.87 9.66
CA LEU A 35 -6.38 -6.86 8.83
C LEU A 35 -5.18 -6.23 8.10
N ILE A 36 -5.33 -5.03 7.55
CA ILE A 36 -4.22 -4.27 6.96
C ILE A 36 -3.11 -4.08 7.99
N GLU A 37 -3.44 -3.67 9.21
CA GLU A 37 -2.46 -3.46 10.29
C GLU A 37 -1.75 -4.76 10.70
N LYS A 38 -2.48 -5.89 10.81
CA LYS A 38 -1.88 -7.21 11.09
C LYS A 38 -0.90 -7.61 10.01
N VAL A 39 -1.25 -7.40 8.74
CA VAL A 39 -0.39 -7.72 7.60
C VAL A 39 0.80 -6.76 7.54
N ALA A 40 0.61 -5.47 7.84
CA ALA A 40 1.71 -4.49 7.88
C ALA A 40 2.78 -4.90 8.89
N LYS A 41 2.39 -5.31 10.11
CA LYS A 41 3.32 -5.86 11.12
C LYS A 41 4.03 -7.11 10.65
N LEU A 42 3.31 -8.01 10.00
CA LEU A 42 3.90 -9.22 9.44
C LEU A 42 4.94 -8.89 8.35
N VAL A 43 4.65 -7.92 7.49
CA VAL A 43 5.55 -7.43 6.44
C VAL A 43 6.76 -6.70 7.04
N GLU A 44 6.59 -5.95 8.12
CA GLU A 44 7.69 -5.30 8.84
C GLU A 44 8.69 -6.35 9.39
N GLU A 45 8.20 -7.46 9.93
CA GLU A 45 9.04 -8.52 10.50
C GLU A 45 9.67 -9.44 9.44
N LYS A 46 8.90 -9.84 8.42
CA LYS A 46 9.25 -10.93 7.49
C LYS A 46 9.46 -10.47 6.05
N GLY A 47 9.29 -9.18 5.77
CA GLY A 47 9.32 -8.60 4.44
C GLY A 47 8.03 -8.82 3.65
N ILE A 48 7.96 -8.22 2.46
CA ILE A 48 6.74 -8.20 1.63
C ILE A 48 6.21 -9.60 1.32
N GLN A 49 7.09 -10.59 1.15
CA GLN A 49 6.75 -11.98 0.82
C GLN A 49 5.78 -12.61 1.83
N ALA A 50 5.77 -12.10 3.07
CA ALA A 50 4.92 -12.61 4.12
C ALA A 50 3.42 -12.54 3.80
N TRP A 51 2.97 -11.54 3.01
CA TRP A 51 1.57 -11.49 2.56
C TRP A 51 1.22 -12.65 1.63
N TRP A 52 2.15 -13.08 0.78
CA TRP A 52 1.91 -14.22 -0.11
C TRP A 52 1.92 -15.53 0.67
N ASP A 53 2.85 -15.67 1.60
CA ASP A 53 3.09 -16.91 2.35
C ASP A 53 2.05 -17.15 3.45
N VAL A 54 1.48 -16.09 4.05
CA VAL A 54 0.47 -16.24 5.11
C VAL A 54 -0.82 -16.85 4.58
N ASP A 55 -1.31 -17.86 5.28
CA ASP A 55 -2.62 -18.46 5.01
C ASP A 55 -3.74 -17.49 5.44
N ALA A 56 -4.78 -17.38 4.62
CA ALA A 56 -5.96 -16.61 4.98
C ALA A 56 -6.60 -17.12 6.27
N ALA A 57 -6.54 -18.43 6.56
CA ALA A 57 -7.04 -19.02 7.79
C ALA A 57 -6.28 -18.53 9.05
N GLU A 58 -5.01 -18.13 8.93
CA GLU A 58 -4.27 -17.55 10.06
C GLU A 58 -4.77 -16.14 10.41
N LEU A 59 -5.35 -15.42 9.44
CA LEU A 59 -5.83 -14.05 9.61
C LEU A 59 -7.34 -13.97 9.85
N LEU A 60 -8.12 -14.87 9.25
CA LEU A 60 -9.59 -14.86 9.23
C LEU A 60 -10.22 -16.04 9.99
N GLY A 61 -9.46 -17.07 10.35
CA GLY A 61 -10.00 -18.28 10.96
C GLY A 61 -11.03 -18.97 10.07
N ASP A 62 -12.18 -19.34 10.65
CA ASP A 62 -13.26 -20.06 9.97
C ASP A 62 -13.90 -19.26 8.82
N GLU A 63 -13.78 -17.93 8.82
CA GLU A 63 -14.31 -17.08 7.75
C GLU A 63 -13.48 -17.15 6.47
N ALA A 64 -12.24 -17.69 6.51
CA ALA A 64 -11.33 -17.69 5.37
C ALA A 64 -11.94 -18.31 4.09
N GLU A 65 -12.81 -19.30 4.23
CA GLU A 65 -13.48 -19.93 3.08
C GLU A 65 -14.44 -18.98 2.34
N GLN A 66 -14.92 -17.91 2.99
CA GLN A 66 -15.87 -16.95 2.42
C GLN A 66 -15.18 -15.80 1.67
N TYR A 67 -13.87 -15.62 1.85
CA TYR A 67 -13.13 -14.49 1.32
C TYR A 67 -12.03 -14.91 0.35
N GLU A 68 -11.70 -14.02 -0.58
CA GLU A 68 -10.56 -14.12 -1.48
C GLU A 68 -9.48 -13.13 -1.03
N LYS A 69 -8.24 -13.63 -0.92
CA LYS A 69 -7.05 -12.81 -0.65
C LYS A 69 -6.68 -12.04 -1.92
N VAL A 70 -6.66 -10.72 -1.86
CA VAL A 70 -6.23 -9.88 -2.99
C VAL A 70 -4.72 -10.04 -3.19
N LEU A 71 -4.31 -10.35 -4.42
CA LEU A 71 -2.91 -10.58 -4.79
C LEU A 71 -2.30 -9.45 -5.63
N ASP A 72 -3.06 -8.37 -5.85
CA ASP A 72 -2.58 -7.20 -6.55
C ASP A 72 -1.58 -6.43 -5.68
N THR A 73 -0.64 -5.76 -6.35
CA THR A 73 0.31 -4.84 -5.72
C THR A 73 -0.05 -3.39 -6.03
N LEU A 74 0.46 -2.48 -5.20
CA LEU A 74 0.40 -1.06 -5.45
C LEU A 74 1.24 -0.66 -6.66
N ASP A 75 0.82 0.43 -7.31
CA ASP A 75 1.56 1.11 -8.35
C ASP A 75 2.86 1.69 -7.80
N VAL A 76 3.97 1.55 -8.53
CA VAL A 76 5.29 2.05 -8.07
C VAL A 76 5.34 3.56 -7.85
N TRP A 77 4.43 4.30 -8.49
CA TRP A 77 4.26 5.73 -8.24
C TRP A 77 3.62 6.02 -6.89
N PHE A 78 2.82 5.09 -6.34
CA PHE A 78 2.34 5.19 -4.97
C PHE A 78 3.50 5.02 -3.99
N ASP A 79 4.30 3.95 -4.16
CA ASP A 79 5.46 3.66 -3.31
C ASP A 79 6.44 4.83 -3.23
N SER A 80 6.77 5.41 -4.39
CA SER A 80 7.63 6.61 -4.44
C SER A 80 6.88 7.87 -4.01
N GLY A 81 5.59 7.98 -4.28
CA GLY A 81 4.76 9.12 -3.90
C GLY A 81 4.73 9.34 -2.38
N VAL A 82 4.64 8.27 -1.60
CA VAL A 82 4.48 8.34 -0.14
C VAL A 82 5.77 8.57 0.65
N THR A 83 6.91 8.84 0.00
CA THR A 83 8.20 9.02 0.69
C THR A 83 8.24 10.22 1.65
N HIS A 84 7.36 11.22 1.47
CA HIS A 84 7.19 12.28 2.45
C HIS A 84 6.79 11.71 3.83
N PHE A 85 5.88 10.75 3.84
CA PHE A 85 5.44 10.08 5.07
C PHE A 85 6.39 8.95 5.48
N SER A 86 6.70 8.03 4.56
CA SER A 86 7.44 6.79 4.88
C SER A 86 8.93 7.00 5.11
N VAL A 87 9.48 8.17 4.75
CA VAL A 87 10.91 8.50 4.96
C VAL A 87 11.06 9.79 5.76
N VAL A 88 10.45 10.90 5.32
CA VAL A 88 10.69 12.20 5.96
C VAL A 88 10.04 12.25 7.35
N ASP A 89 8.76 11.94 7.46
CA ASP A 89 8.08 11.94 8.77
C ASP A 89 8.55 10.80 9.69
N ALA A 90 8.95 9.67 9.11
CA ALA A 90 9.36 8.47 9.85
C ALA A 90 10.76 8.56 10.47
N ARG A 91 11.64 9.46 10.00
CA ARG A 91 13.04 9.55 10.48
C ARG A 91 13.27 10.76 11.36
N GLU A 92 13.78 10.50 12.57
CA GLU A 92 14.10 11.52 13.56
C GLU A 92 15.10 12.58 13.06
N GLU A 93 15.99 12.22 12.13
CA GLU A 93 16.99 13.14 11.55
C GLU A 93 16.38 14.38 10.87
N TYR A 94 15.14 14.30 10.40
CA TYR A 94 14.43 15.41 9.79
C TYR A 94 13.69 16.30 10.81
N ASN A 95 13.66 15.92 12.09
CA ASN A 95 13.11 16.71 13.20
C ASN A 95 11.67 17.22 12.95
N GLY A 96 10.83 16.43 12.28
CA GLY A 96 9.46 16.80 11.94
C GLY A 96 9.32 17.92 10.90
N ASN A 97 10.40 18.25 10.18
CA ASN A 97 10.34 19.21 9.09
C ASN A 97 9.88 18.51 7.81
N SER A 98 9.04 19.20 7.03
CA SER A 98 8.76 18.82 5.65
C SER A 98 9.91 19.24 4.73
N ALA A 99 9.99 18.64 3.56
CA ALA A 99 10.99 19.03 2.56
C ALA A 99 10.75 20.44 2.02
N ASP A 100 11.80 21.26 2.00
CA ASP A 100 11.74 22.62 1.43
C ASP A 100 11.69 22.63 -0.11
N LEU A 101 12.29 21.62 -0.75
CA LEU A 101 12.43 21.54 -2.20
C LEU A 101 12.48 20.09 -2.69
N TYR A 102 11.75 19.82 -3.77
CA TYR A 102 11.89 18.60 -4.57
C TYR A 102 12.64 18.97 -5.87
N LEU A 103 13.64 18.17 -6.26
CA LEU A 103 14.46 18.43 -7.44
C LEU A 103 14.69 17.13 -8.21
N GLU A 104 14.10 17.03 -9.40
CA GLU A 104 14.22 15.89 -10.32
C GLU A 104 14.14 16.35 -11.78
N GLY A 105 14.35 15.42 -12.72
CA GLY A 105 14.16 15.63 -14.16
C GLY A 105 12.74 16.08 -14.54
N SER A 106 12.62 16.74 -15.69
CA SER A 106 11.32 17.27 -16.16
C SER A 106 10.29 16.18 -16.49
N ASP A 107 10.70 14.94 -16.66
CA ASP A 107 9.82 13.77 -16.79
C ASP A 107 8.99 13.50 -15.52
N GLN A 108 9.46 13.93 -14.34
CA GLN A 108 8.80 13.66 -13.07
C GLN A 108 7.52 14.47 -12.82
N HIS A 109 7.20 15.46 -13.64
CA HIS A 109 5.90 16.17 -13.58
C HIS A 109 4.70 15.23 -13.71
N ARG A 110 4.88 14.08 -14.37
CA ARG A 110 3.85 13.03 -14.54
C ARG A 110 4.18 11.74 -13.79
N GLY A 111 5.22 11.77 -12.97
CA GLY A 111 5.68 10.68 -12.12
C GLY A 111 5.68 11.11 -10.67
N TRP A 112 6.87 11.12 -10.05
CA TRP A 112 7.06 11.31 -8.61
C TRP A 112 6.47 12.63 -8.09
N PHE A 113 6.66 13.76 -8.78
CA PHE A 113 6.08 15.03 -8.31
C PHE A 113 4.56 14.97 -8.21
N GLN A 114 3.91 14.34 -9.20
CA GLN A 114 2.46 14.21 -9.19
C GLN A 114 2.01 13.26 -8.09
N SER A 115 2.61 12.07 -7.97
CA SER A 115 2.19 11.10 -6.96
C SER A 115 2.44 11.58 -5.54
N SER A 116 3.57 12.25 -5.27
CA SER A 116 3.86 12.83 -3.96
C SER A 116 2.83 13.87 -3.56
N LEU A 117 2.50 14.82 -4.45
CA LEU A 117 1.48 15.84 -4.18
C LEU A 117 0.09 15.23 -3.94
N ILE A 118 -0.28 14.17 -4.64
CA ILE A 118 -1.58 13.52 -4.44
C ILE A 118 -1.64 12.81 -3.09
N SER A 119 -0.54 12.17 -2.69
CA SER A 119 -0.50 11.39 -1.45
C SER A 119 -0.28 12.24 -0.19
N SER A 120 0.12 13.50 -0.32
CA SER A 120 0.42 14.39 0.80
C SER A 120 -0.73 15.31 1.22
N ILE A 121 -1.85 15.30 0.47
CA ILE A 121 -3.04 16.14 0.69
C ILE A 121 -4.17 15.26 1.22
#